data_AF-A0A847JZ66-F1
#
_entry.id   AF-A0A847JZ66-F1
#
_cell.length_a   1.000
_cell.length_b   1.000
_cell.length_c   1.000
_cell.angle_alpha   90.00
_cell.angle_beta   90.00
_cell.angle_gamma   90.00
#
_symmetry.space_group_name_H-M   'P 1'
#
loop_
_entity.id
_entity.type
_entity.pdbx_description
1 polymer ?
#
loop_
_entity_poly.entity_id
_entity_poly.type
_entity_poly.pdbx_seq_one_letter_code
_entity_poly.pdbx_strand_id
1 'polypeptide(L)'
;MRRSGFDESVIETTVADLTRAGLINDRAFAFAWVESRSRSKGYGRVRLESELRRKGVDSHIIGEALAAVETEREADSARAVAMRLLGSADIADYAVRRRLAGYLQRRGYPWETIEQVIADIASNSQ
;
A
#
# COMPACT_ATOMS: atom_id res chain seq x y z
N MET A 1 40.69 3.67 39.47
CA MET A 1 40.32 2.37 38.87
C MET A 1 39.24 1.70 39.71
N ARG A 2 38.09 1.35 39.11
CA ARG A 2 37.05 0.35 39.47
C ARG A 2 35.72 0.83 38.83
N ARG A 3 35.53 0.59 37.53
CA ARG A 3 34.67 -0.47 36.94
C ARG A 3 33.24 -0.41 37.47
N SER A 4 32.40 0.38 36.79
CA SER A 4 30.95 0.38 36.93
C SER A 4 30.39 -1.00 36.57
N GLY A 5 29.80 -1.67 37.56
CA GLY A 5 28.94 -2.83 37.34
C GLY A 5 27.62 -2.32 36.77
N PHE A 6 27.42 -2.54 35.48
CA PHE A 6 26.08 -2.48 34.90
C PHE A 6 25.46 -3.86 35.13
N ASP A 7 24.38 -3.87 35.91
CA ASP A 7 23.53 -5.03 36.15
C ASP A 7 23.03 -5.57 34.80
N GLU A 8 23.36 -6.84 34.52
CA GLU A 8 22.97 -7.56 33.29
C GLU A 8 21.43 -7.53 33.08
N SER A 9 20.65 -7.32 34.15
CA SER A 9 19.18 -7.27 34.11
C SER A 9 18.58 -5.98 33.52
N VAL A 10 19.37 -4.91 33.35
CA VAL A 10 18.89 -3.64 32.78
C VAL A 10 18.92 -3.67 31.24
N ILE A 11 19.79 -4.50 30.67
CA ILE A 11 19.94 -4.65 29.21
C ILE A 11 18.71 -5.38 28.63
N GLU A 12 18.23 -6.46 29.27
CA GLU A 12 17.08 -7.22 28.76
C GLU A 12 15.76 -6.41 28.79
N THR A 13 15.55 -5.60 29.83
CA THR A 13 14.31 -4.78 29.95
C THR A 13 14.29 -3.64 28.94
N THR A 14 15.44 -3.00 28.68
CA THR A 14 15.54 -1.89 27.73
C THR A 14 15.41 -2.37 26.28
N VAL A 15 15.91 -3.58 25.97
CA VAL A 15 15.71 -4.20 24.65
C VAL A 15 14.26 -4.63 24.45
N ALA A 16 13.57 -5.16 25.48
CA ALA A 16 12.15 -5.52 25.38
C ALA A 16 11.24 -4.30 25.16
N ASP A 17 11.52 -3.17 25.82
CA ASP A 17 10.76 -1.93 25.64
C ASP A 17 11.08 -1.24 24.31
N LEU A 18 12.32 -1.32 23.81
CA LEU A 18 12.68 -0.85 22.46
C LEU A 18 12.14 -1.77 21.36
N THR A 19 12.03 -3.08 21.60
CA THR A 19 11.44 -4.03 20.64
C THR A 19 9.93 -3.82 20.55
N ARG A 20 9.25 -3.56 21.67
CA ARG A 20 7.83 -3.15 21.68
C ARG A 20 7.66 -1.76 21.06
N ALA A 21 8.55 -0.80 21.33
CA ALA A 21 8.52 0.52 20.71
C ALA A 21 8.86 0.49 19.21
N GLY A 22 9.74 -0.40 18.75
CA GLY A 22 10.13 -0.57 17.35
C GLY A 22 9.07 -1.30 16.52
N LEU A 23 8.46 -2.38 17.04
CA LEU A 23 7.31 -3.05 16.42
C LEU A 23 6.08 -2.13 16.34
N ILE A 24 5.80 -1.37 17.40
CA ILE A 24 4.72 -0.38 17.39
C ILE A 24 5.04 0.76 16.41
N ASN A 25 6.30 1.19 16.31
CA ASN A 25 6.70 2.22 15.36
C ASN A 25 6.57 1.73 13.91
N ASP A 26 7.11 0.57 13.56
CA ASP A 26 7.01 0.01 12.21
C ASP A 26 5.56 -0.28 11.82
N ARG A 27 4.74 -0.76 12.77
CA ARG A 27 3.31 -0.95 12.55
C ARG A 27 2.59 0.38 12.33
N ALA A 28 2.72 1.35 13.24
CA ALA A 28 2.10 2.66 13.08
C ALA A 28 2.57 3.35 11.79
N PHE A 29 3.86 3.24 11.47
CA PHE A 29 4.46 3.73 10.24
C PHE A 29 3.83 3.07 9.01
N ALA A 30 3.74 1.74 8.97
CA ALA A 30 3.20 1.01 7.84
C ALA A 30 1.74 1.39 7.57
N PHE A 31 0.91 1.45 8.61
CA PHE A 31 -0.50 1.83 8.49
C PHE A 31 -0.65 3.27 7.97
N ALA A 32 0.06 4.22 8.57
CA ALA A 32 0.05 5.62 8.12
C ALA A 32 0.58 5.75 6.68
N TRP A 33 1.57 4.95 6.31
CA TRP A 33 2.13 4.93 4.96
C TRP A 33 1.12 4.44 3.92
N VAL A 34 0.48 3.29 4.17
CA VAL A 34 -0.55 2.71 3.29
C VAL A 34 -1.71 3.69 3.13
N GLU A 35 -2.24 4.24 4.23
CA GLU A 35 -3.34 5.21 4.18
C GLU A 35 -2.95 6.45 3.39
N SER A 36 -1.82 7.09 3.74
CA SER A 36 -1.37 8.33 3.11
C SER A 36 -1.13 8.15 1.61
N ARG A 37 -0.46 7.07 1.19
CA ARG A 37 -0.11 6.84 -0.22
C ARG A 37 -1.30 6.36 -1.04
N SER A 38 -2.17 5.53 -0.47
CA SER A 38 -3.44 5.16 -1.11
C SER A 38 -4.28 6.41 -1.38
N ARG A 39 -4.50 7.27 -0.38
CA ARG A 39 -5.34 8.47 -0.52
C ARG A 39 -4.72 9.57 -1.37
N SER A 40 -3.44 9.91 -1.15
CA SER A 40 -2.81 11.05 -1.82
C SER A 40 -2.23 10.72 -3.19
N LYS A 41 -1.85 9.46 -3.41
CA LYS A 41 -1.21 9.03 -4.67
C LYS A 41 -2.03 7.97 -5.41
N GLY A 42 -3.08 7.37 -4.86
CA GLY A 42 -3.79 6.29 -5.55
C GLY A 42 -2.85 5.14 -5.93
N TYR A 43 -2.04 4.71 -4.97
CA TYR A 43 -1.19 3.52 -5.13
C TYR A 43 -1.96 2.28 -4.70
N GLY A 44 -1.86 1.24 -5.52
CA GLY A 44 -2.41 -0.09 -5.22
C GLY A 44 -1.44 -0.92 -4.37
N ARG A 45 -1.94 -2.04 -3.87
CA ARG A 45 -1.28 -2.93 -2.93
C ARG A 45 0.16 -3.28 -3.30
N VAL A 46 0.40 -3.72 -4.54
CA VAL A 46 1.71 -4.23 -4.98
C VAL A 46 2.79 -3.17 -4.82
N ARG A 47 2.44 -1.91 -5.11
CA ARG A 47 3.38 -0.79 -4.99
C ARG A 47 3.59 -0.39 -3.53
N LEU A 48 2.53 -0.39 -2.72
CA LEU A 48 2.60 -0.08 -1.30
C LEU A 48 3.46 -1.11 -0.55
N GLU A 49 3.25 -2.39 -0.85
CA GLU A 49 4.07 -3.49 -0.36
C GLU A 49 5.55 -3.30 -0.73
N SER A 50 5.84 -3.02 -2.00
CA SER A 50 7.21 -2.78 -2.46
C SER A 50 7.86 -1.56 -1.79
N GLU A 51 7.10 -0.49 -1.55
CA GLU A 51 7.58 0.69 -0.84
C GLU A 51 7.92 0.39 0.62
N LEU A 52 7.09 -0.38 1.33
CA LEU A 52 7.33 -0.77 2.71
C LEU A 52 8.49 -1.77 2.85
N ARG A 53 8.59 -2.76 1.96
CA ARG A 53 9.73 -3.70 1.93
C ARG A 53 11.05 -2.96 1.74
N ARG A 54 11.12 -1.99 0.82
CA ARG A 54 12.32 -1.15 0.61
C ARG A 54 12.68 -0.28 1.81
N LYS A 55 11.73 -0.06 2.72
CA LYS A 55 11.95 0.69 3.96
C LYS A 55 12.32 -0.21 5.14
N GLY A 56 12.40 -1.52 4.93
CA GLY A 56 12.78 -2.47 5.96
C GLY A 56 11.65 -2.90 6.88
N VAL A 57 10.38 -2.59 6.55
CA VAL A 57 9.24 -3.03 7.37
C VAL A 57 9.05 -4.54 7.22
N ASP A 58 8.82 -5.21 8.33
CA ASP A 58 8.60 -6.66 8.37
C ASP A 58 7.37 -7.09 7.54
N SER A 59 7.49 -8.23 6.86
CA SER A 59 6.44 -8.77 5.98
C SER A 59 5.10 -9.01 6.67
N HIS A 60 5.10 -9.37 7.95
CA HIS A 60 3.89 -9.57 8.74
C HIS A 60 3.17 -8.23 8.97
N ILE A 61 3.92 -7.19 9.35
CA ILE A 61 3.38 -5.83 9.54
C ILE A 61 2.85 -5.26 8.22
N ILE A 62 3.55 -5.51 7.10
CA ILE A 62 3.09 -5.12 5.77
C ILE A 62 1.75 -5.78 5.46
N GLY A 63 1.63 -7.09 5.71
CA GLY A 63 0.38 -7.83 5.53
C GLY A 63 -0.77 -7.24 6.35
N GLU A 64 -0.55 -6.94 7.63
CA GLU A 64 -1.53 -6.29 8.50
C GLU A 64 -1.96 -4.92 7.99
N ALA A 65 -0.99 -4.07 7.61
CA ALA A 65 -1.26 -2.71 7.15
C ALA A 65 -2.03 -2.69 5.82
N LEU A 66 -1.71 -3.60 4.90
CA LEU A 66 -2.42 -3.74 3.63
C LEU A 66 -3.83 -4.28 3.83
N ALA A 67 -3.99 -5.33 4.66
CA ALA A 67 -5.28 -5.93 4.97
C ALA A 67 -6.22 -4.94 5.68
N ALA A 68 -5.70 -4.04 6.51
CA ALA A 68 -6.50 -3.00 7.14
C ALA A 68 -7.09 -1.98 6.14
N VAL A 69 -6.54 -1.92 4.93
CA VAL A 69 -6.99 -1.01 3.86
C VAL A 69 -7.75 -1.74 2.75
N GLU A 70 -7.60 -3.07 2.63
CA GLU A 70 -8.31 -3.93 1.68
C GLU A 70 -9.49 -4.64 2.35
N THR A 71 -10.73 -4.34 2.01
CA THR A 71 -11.40 -5.13 0.96
C THR A 71 -12.36 -4.29 0.10
N GLU A 72 -12.79 -3.12 0.57
CA GLU A 72 -13.76 -2.28 -0.15
C GLU A 72 -13.12 -1.10 -0.91
N ARG A 73 -11.86 -0.75 -0.61
CA ARG A 73 -11.25 0.49 -1.12
C ARG A 73 -10.37 0.35 -2.36
N GLU A 74 -9.89 -0.84 -2.70
CA GLU A 74 -8.89 -0.96 -3.77
C GLU A 74 -9.50 -0.77 -5.17
N ALA A 75 -10.61 -1.46 -5.47
CA ALA A 75 -11.32 -1.30 -6.74
C ALA A 75 -11.88 0.13 -6.91
N ASP A 76 -12.44 0.71 -5.85
CA ASP A 76 -12.93 2.09 -5.85
C ASP A 76 -11.81 3.10 -6.10
N SER A 77 -10.66 2.91 -5.45
CA SER A 77 -9.46 3.74 -5.66
C SER A 77 -8.94 3.60 -7.09
N ALA A 78 -8.82 2.38 -7.60
CA ALA A 78 -8.44 2.10 -8.98
C ALA A 78 -9.41 2.75 -9.98
N ARG A 79 -10.72 2.67 -9.72
CA ARG A 79 -11.76 3.31 -10.54
C ARG A 79 -11.63 4.82 -10.54
N ALA A 80 -11.43 5.46 -9.38
CA ALA A 80 -11.22 6.89 -9.29
C ALA A 80 -9.97 7.35 -10.07
N VAL A 81 -8.87 6.59 -9.96
CA VAL A 81 -7.64 6.85 -10.73
C VAL A 81 -7.89 6.67 -12.23
N ALA A 82 -8.59 5.61 -12.63
CA ALA A 82 -8.90 5.31 -14.02
C ALA A 82 -9.79 6.38 -14.65
N MET A 83 -10.88 6.79 -13.98
CA MET A 83 -11.79 7.83 -14.46
C MET A 83 -11.07 9.18 -14.63
N ARG A 84 -10.19 9.53 -13.69
CA ARG A 84 -9.38 10.76 -13.79
C ARG A 84 -8.45 10.74 -15.00
N LEU A 85 -7.91 9.58 -15.37
CA LEU A 85 -7.05 9.43 -16.54
C LEU A 85 -7.83 9.29 -17.85
N LEU A 86 -9.02 8.68 -17.81
CA LEU A 86 -9.91 8.52 -18.95
C LEU A 86 -10.38 9.89 -19.45
N GLY A 87 -10.82 10.77 -18.54
CA GLY A 87 -11.35 12.08 -18.90
C GLY A 87 -12.55 11.92 -19.85
N SER A 88 -12.46 12.52 -21.04
CA SER A 88 -13.47 12.41 -22.09
C SER A 88 -13.14 11.39 -23.19
N ALA A 89 -12.07 10.60 -23.01
CA ALA A 89 -11.72 9.57 -23.99
C ALA A 89 -12.74 8.43 -23.97
N ASP A 90 -12.91 7.78 -25.11
CA ASP A 90 -13.82 6.63 -25.23
C ASP A 90 -13.15 5.36 -24.69
N ILE A 91 -13.80 4.71 -23.72
CA ILE A 91 -13.34 3.45 -23.13
C ILE A 91 -13.47 2.26 -24.10
N ALA A 92 -14.28 2.36 -25.16
CA ALA A 92 -14.37 1.32 -26.18
C ALA A 92 -13.06 1.19 -26.99
N ASP A 93 -12.31 2.30 -27.15
CA ASP A 93 -11.02 2.31 -27.84
C ASP A 93 -9.99 1.42 -27.12
N TYR A 94 -9.46 0.45 -27.87
CA TYR A 94 -8.44 -0.47 -27.39
C TYR A 94 -7.16 0.24 -26.91
N ALA A 95 -6.71 1.29 -27.61
CA ALA A 95 -5.54 2.06 -27.23
C ALA A 95 -5.76 2.79 -25.88
N VAL A 96 -6.96 3.30 -25.65
CA VAL A 96 -7.36 3.93 -24.38
C VAL A 96 -7.35 2.90 -23.25
N ARG A 97 -7.98 1.74 -23.43
CA ARG A 97 -7.96 0.65 -22.43
C ARG A 97 -6.55 0.19 -22.10
N ARG A 98 -5.71 -0.04 -23.11
CA ARG A 98 -4.31 -0.43 -22.92
C ARG A 98 -3.52 0.63 -22.14
N ARG A 99 -3.76 1.91 -22.41
CA ARG A 99 -3.13 3.03 -21.69
C ARG A 99 -3.56 3.06 -20.22
N LEU A 100 -4.86 2.88 -19.95
CA LEU A 100 -5.40 2.82 -18.58
C LEU A 100 -4.82 1.64 -17.81
N ALA A 101 -4.88 0.43 -18.39
CA ALA A 101 -4.36 -0.78 -17.76
C ALA A 101 -2.89 -0.64 -17.39
N GLY A 102 -2.05 -0.18 -18.34
CA GLY A 102 -0.62 0.04 -18.07
C GLY A 102 -0.36 1.12 -17.02
N TYR A 103 -1.22 2.14 -16.94
CA TYR A 103 -1.10 3.16 -15.91
C TYR A 103 -1.43 2.63 -14.52
N LEU A 104 -2.54 1.90 -14.37
CA LEU A 104 -2.94 1.28 -13.11
C LEU A 104 -1.92 0.23 -12.65
N GLN A 105 -1.36 -0.55 -13.57
CA GLN A 105 -0.29 -1.49 -13.25
C GLN A 105 0.93 -0.80 -12.66
N ARG A 106 1.38 0.34 -13.23
CA ARG A 106 2.47 1.15 -12.66
C ARG A 106 2.12 1.81 -11.32
N ARG A 107 0.82 1.96 -11.03
CA ARG A 107 0.32 2.40 -9.71
C ARG A 107 0.29 1.25 -8.70
N GLY A 108 0.45 0.01 -9.13
CA GLY A 108 0.55 -1.17 -8.28
C GLY A 108 -0.78 -1.88 -8.02
N TYR A 109 -1.78 -1.65 -8.86
CA TYR A 109 -3.03 -2.41 -8.76
C TYR A 109 -2.85 -3.83 -9.36
N PRO A 110 -3.43 -4.86 -8.74
CA PRO A 110 -3.44 -6.22 -9.28
C PRO A 110 -4.12 -6.27 -10.66
N TRP A 111 -3.72 -7.23 -11.48
CA TRP A 111 -4.31 -7.40 -12.82
C TRP A 111 -5.82 -7.66 -12.77
N GLU A 112 -6.27 -8.48 -11.83
CA GLU A 112 -7.69 -8.79 -11.61
C GLU A 112 -8.51 -7.53 -11.32
N THR A 113 -8.03 -6.66 -10.42
CA THR A 113 -8.65 -5.36 -10.12
C THR A 113 -8.69 -4.45 -11.33
N ILE A 114 -7.62 -4.45 -12.15
CA ILE A 114 -7.54 -3.64 -13.36
C ILE A 114 -8.58 -4.08 -14.39
N GLU A 115 -8.68 -5.39 -14.63
CA GLU A 115 -9.67 -5.96 -15.55
C GLU A 115 -11.09 -5.67 -15.10
N GLN A 116 -11.38 -5.89 -13.81
CA GLN A 116 -12.68 -5.58 -13.22
C GLN A 116 -13.04 -4.11 -13.41
N VAL A 117 -12.16 -3.18 -13.05
CA VAL A 117 -12.43 -1.73 -13.18
C VAL A 117 -12.64 -1.31 -14.63
N ILE A 118 -11.87 -1.85 -15.57
CA ILE A 118 -12.05 -1.53 -16.99
C ILE A 118 -13.39 -2.07 -17.49
N ALA A 119 -13.76 -3.30 -17.13
CA ALA A 119 -15.04 -3.89 -17.48
C ALA A 119 -16.23 -3.11 -16.88
N ASP A 120 -16.13 -2.70 -15.62
CA ASP A 120 -17.15 -1.91 -14.93
C ASP A 120 -17.34 -0.53 -15.57
N ILE A 121 -16.25 0.16 -15.95
CA ILE A 121 -16.33 1.45 -16.64
C ILE A 121 -16.97 1.28 -18.02
N ALA A 122 -16.58 0.26 -18.77
CA ALA A 122 -17.14 -0.01 -20.10
C ALA A 122 -18.63 -0.36 -20.04
N SER A 123 -19.06 -1.11 -19.03
CA SER A 123 -20.46 -1.52 -18.85
C SER A 123 -21.36 -0.36 -18.41
N ASN A 124 -20.84 0.61 -17.65
CA ASN A 124 -21.57 1.81 -17.23
C ASN A 124 -21.56 2.96 -18.27
N SER A 125 -20.83 2.80 -19.38
CA SER A 125 -20.74 3.79 -20.46
C SER A 125 -21.66 3.46 -21.65
N GLN A 126 -22.42 2.37 -21.58
CA GLN A 126 -23.44 1.98 -22.57
C GLN A 126 -24.82 2.51 -22.23
#